data_AF-A0A9N8KE10-F1
#
_entry.id   AF-A0A9N8KE10-F1
#
_cell.length_a   1.000
_cell.length_b   1.000
_cell.length_c   1.000
_cell.angle_alpha   90.00
_cell.angle_beta   90.00
_cell.angle_gamma   90.00
#
_symmetry.space_group_name_H-M   'P 1'
#
loop_
_entity.id
_entity.type
_entity.pdbx_description
1 polymer ?
#
loop_
_entity_poly.entity_id
_entity_poly.type
_entity_poly.pdbx_seq_one_letter_code
_entity_poly.pdbx_strand_id
1 'polypeptide(L)'
;MAPPSQLAIATSAVERLVKEEASYHKELEQQQARIEKLKQTSSDEENAEWNLKQEVLCFNLPVDPMVVDAMQNRAMDETKAMFPQLRNRIQESLAKLEHQLSEQNSPEEVTKAKEAVASAKNAIKETS
;
A
#
# COMPACT_ATOMS: atom_id res chain seq x y z
N MET A 1 -22.19 25.17 3.64
CA MET A 1 -21.18 24.89 2.59
C MET A 1 -21.90 24.27 1.40
N ALA A 2 -21.56 24.66 0.18
CA ALA A 2 -22.07 23.99 -1.02
C ALA A 2 -21.54 22.55 -1.06
N PRO A 3 -22.32 21.58 -1.57
CA PRO A 3 -21.83 20.23 -1.77
C PRO A 3 -20.65 20.25 -2.77
N PRO A 4 -19.63 19.40 -2.56
CA PRO A 4 -18.50 19.32 -3.47
C PRO A 4 -18.96 18.85 -4.86
N SER A 5 -18.30 19.38 -5.90
CA SER A 5 -18.57 18.99 -7.29
C SER A 5 -18.21 17.52 -7.54
N GLN A 6 -18.77 16.94 -8.60
CA GLN A 6 -18.43 15.58 -9.00
C GLN A 6 -16.94 15.44 -9.35
N LEU A 7 -16.35 16.45 -9.99
CA LEU A 7 -14.92 16.50 -10.30
C LEU A 7 -14.06 16.54 -9.02
N ALA A 8 -14.44 17.35 -8.03
CA ALA A 8 -13.74 17.42 -6.75
C ALA A 8 -13.83 16.09 -5.99
N ILE A 9 -14.99 15.43 -5.99
CA ILE A 9 -15.18 14.11 -5.39
C ILE A 9 -14.27 13.09 -6.08
N ALA A 10 -14.28 13.02 -7.41
CA ALA A 10 -13.44 12.09 -8.18
C ALA A 10 -11.95 12.35 -7.96
N THR A 11 -11.53 13.62 -7.92
CA THR A 11 -10.15 14.01 -7.63
C THR A 11 -9.71 13.51 -6.26
N SER A 12 -10.53 13.75 -5.22
CA SER A 12 -10.23 13.31 -3.86
C SER A 12 -10.19 11.79 -3.72
N ALA A 13 -10.99 11.06 -4.51
CA ALA A 13 -10.99 9.59 -4.52
C ALA A 13 -9.66 9.05 -5.07
N VAL A 14 -9.18 9.59 -6.19
CA VAL A 14 -7.89 9.21 -6.78
C VAL A 14 -6.74 9.51 -5.82
N GLU A 15 -6.70 10.71 -5.22
CA GLU A 15 -5.65 11.07 -4.26
C GLU A 15 -5.60 10.14 -3.05
N ARG A 16 -6.76 9.73 -2.52
CA ARG A 16 -6.84 8.80 -1.38
C ARG A 16 -6.32 7.43 -1.74
N LEU A 17 -6.75 6.88 -2.88
CA LEU A 17 -6.34 5.54 -3.31
C LEU A 17 -4.84 5.48 -3.61
N VAL A 18 -4.26 6.53 -4.20
CA VAL A 18 -2.81 6.61 -4.44
C VAL A 18 -2.03 6.66 -3.12
N LYS A 19 -2.52 7.42 -2.13
CA LYS A 19 -1.89 7.46 -0.79
C LYS A 19 -2.01 6.12 -0.06
N GLU A 20 -3.14 5.43 -0.22
CA GLU A 20 -3.35 4.09 0.34
C GLU A 20 -2.37 3.08 -0.27
N GLU A 21 -2.20 3.08 -1.60
CA GLU A 21 -1.23 2.21 -2.29
C GLU A 21 0.20 2.50 -1.82
N ALA A 22 0.59 3.77 -1.75
CA ALA A 22 1.90 4.18 -1.26
C ALA A 22 2.13 3.76 0.21
N SER A 23 1.09 3.84 1.05
CA SER A 23 1.16 3.39 2.44
C SER A 23 1.42 1.89 2.54
N TYR A 24 0.74 1.07 1.74
CA TYR A 24 0.95 -0.38 1.74
C TYR A 24 2.33 -0.78 1.20
N HIS A 25 2.86 -0.07 0.20
CA HIS A 25 4.23 -0.29 -0.25
C HIS A 25 5.26 0.01 0.84
N LYS A 26 5.10 1.12 1.55
CA LYS A 26 5.98 1.49 2.66
C LYS A 26 5.91 0.49 3.81
N GLU A 27 4.71 -0.02 4.11
CA GLU A 27 4.53 -1.05 5.14
C GLU A 27 5.23 -2.35 4.75
N LEU A 28 5.10 -2.79 3.49
CA LEU A 28 5.84 -3.95 2.99
C LEU A 28 7.36 -3.77 3.07
N GLU A 29 7.88 -2.60 2.69
CA GLU A 29 9.31 -2.30 2.77
C GLU A 29 9.81 -2.38 4.22
N GLN A 30 9.05 -1.83 5.17
CA GLN A 30 9.38 -1.90 6.59
C GLN A 30 9.34 -3.33 7.13
N GLN A 31 8.33 -4.12 6.73
CA GLN A 31 8.24 -5.54 7.10
C GLN A 31 9.43 -6.33 6.54
N GLN A 32 9.76 -6.13 5.26
CA GLN A 32 10.89 -6.79 4.60
C GLN A 32 12.22 -6.43 5.26
N ALA A 33 12.46 -5.16 5.57
CA ALA A 33 13.67 -4.70 6.26
C ALA A 33 13.77 -5.26 7.69
N ARG A 34 12.65 -5.37 8.41
CA ARG A 34 12.60 -6.01 9.74
C ARG A 34 12.98 -7.49 9.65
N ILE A 35 12.41 -8.22 8.69
CA ILE A 35 12.71 -9.65 8.46
C ILE A 35 14.18 -9.83 8.10
N GLU A 36 14.72 -8.99 7.22
CA GLU A 36 16.13 -9.05 6.82
C GLU A 36 17.06 -8.78 8.01
N LYS A 37 16.75 -7.77 8.84
CA LYS A 37 17.50 -7.51 10.07
C LYS A 37 17.41 -8.68 11.06
N LEU A 38 16.24 -9.30 11.20
CA LEU A 38 16.08 -10.50 12.03
C LEU A 38 16.91 -11.67 11.49
N LYS A 39 16.96 -11.88 10.16
CA LYS A 39 17.80 -12.90 9.49
C LYS A 39 19.29 -12.68 9.73
N GLN A 40 19.75 -11.43 9.65
CA GLN A 40 21.14 -11.05 9.94
C GLN A 40 21.47 -11.24 11.42
N THR A 41 20.55 -10.86 12.31
CA THR A 41 20.71 -10.99 13.77
C THR A 41 20.64 -12.46 14.23
N SER A 42 19.91 -13.33 13.52
CA SER A 42 19.86 -14.77 13.80
C SER A 42 21.14 -15.53 13.44
N SER A 43 22.15 -14.89 12.85
CA SER A 43 23.51 -15.45 12.77
C SER A 43 24.33 -15.24 14.05
N ASP A 44 23.86 -14.42 15.00
CA ASP A 44 24.46 -14.27 16.34
C ASP A 44 23.55 -14.98 17.37
N GLU A 45 23.97 -16.19 17.77
CA GLU A 45 23.17 -17.31 18.29
C GLU A 45 22.33 -17.12 19.57
N GLU A 46 22.42 -16.03 20.34
CA GLU A 46 21.94 -16.06 21.74
C GLU A 46 20.66 -15.24 22.04
N ASN A 47 20.26 -14.29 21.18
CA ASN A 47 19.15 -13.35 21.50
C ASN A 47 18.00 -13.33 20.48
N ALA A 48 18.14 -14.03 19.35
CA ALA A 48 17.13 -14.07 18.29
C ALA A 48 15.92 -14.94 18.68
N GLU A 49 16.15 -16.10 19.30
CA GLU A 49 15.07 -17.01 19.69
C GLU A 49 14.13 -16.41 20.75
N TRP A 50 14.66 -15.69 21.75
CA TRP A 50 13.86 -15.19 22.87
C TRP A 50 12.88 -14.09 22.47
N ASN A 51 13.31 -13.15 21.62
CA ASN A 51 12.46 -12.06 21.11
C ASN A 51 11.39 -12.58 20.13
N LEU A 52 11.74 -13.58 19.31
CA LEU A 52 10.78 -14.24 18.41
C LEU A 52 9.75 -15.05 19.21
N LYS A 53 10.17 -15.72 20.29
CA LYS A 53 9.29 -16.46 21.20
C LYS A 53 8.23 -15.56 21.82
N GLN A 54 8.57 -14.35 22.25
CA GLN A 54 7.63 -13.42 22.88
C GLN A 54 6.53 -12.93 21.92
N GLU A 55 6.85 -12.68 20.65
CA GLU A 55 5.82 -12.29 19.66
C GLU A 55 4.99 -13.49 19.14
N VAL A 56 5.55 -14.71 19.13
CA VAL A 56 4.89 -15.93 18.61
C VAL A 56 4.19 -16.76 19.70
N LEU A 57 4.49 -16.51 20.98
CA LEU A 57 3.88 -17.20 22.15
C LEU A 57 2.35 -17.08 22.23
N CYS A 58 1.73 -16.26 21.39
CA CYS A 58 0.28 -16.23 21.22
C CYS A 58 -0.29 -17.52 20.60
N PHE A 59 0.53 -18.44 20.04
CA PHE A 59 0.01 -19.62 19.32
C PHE A 59 0.59 -21.00 19.69
N ASN A 60 1.40 -21.12 20.75
CA ASN A 60 1.82 -22.41 21.34
C ASN A 60 2.31 -23.49 20.33
N LEU A 61 2.98 -23.07 19.25
CA LEU A 61 3.58 -23.95 18.24
C LEU A 61 5.10 -24.02 18.42
N PRO A 62 5.75 -25.15 18.07
CA PRO A 62 7.21 -25.27 18.10
C PRO A 62 7.85 -24.24 17.16
N VAL A 63 8.73 -23.42 17.72
CA VAL A 63 9.37 -22.28 17.06
C VAL A 63 10.62 -22.76 16.33
N ASP A 64 10.44 -23.39 15.18
CA ASP A 64 11.53 -23.53 14.21
C ASP A 64 11.70 -22.19 13.47
N PRO A 65 12.94 -21.65 13.31
CA PRO A 65 13.21 -20.42 12.56
C PRO A 65 12.61 -20.43 11.14
N MET A 66 12.45 -21.62 10.56
CA MET A 66 11.85 -21.84 9.24
C MET A 66 10.34 -21.52 9.19
N VAL A 67 9.62 -21.66 10.32
CA VAL A 67 8.16 -21.47 10.38
C VAL A 67 7.79 -20.00 10.46
N VAL A 68 8.61 -19.17 11.12
CA VAL A 68 8.36 -17.72 11.26
C VAL A 68 8.59 -16.99 9.94
N ASP A 69 9.66 -17.33 9.20
CA ASP A 69 9.89 -16.77 7.86
C ASP A 69 8.76 -17.15 6.90
N ALA A 70 8.27 -18.40 6.96
CA ALA A 70 7.14 -18.84 6.15
C ALA A 70 5.84 -18.08 6.49
N MET A 71 5.54 -17.86 7.77
CA MET A 71 4.37 -17.08 8.19
C MET A 71 4.47 -15.62 7.78
N GLN A 72 5.64 -15.00 7.93
CA GLN A 72 5.85 -13.60 7.57
C GLN A 72 5.85 -13.39 6.06
N ASN A 73 6.50 -14.26 5.29
CA ASN A 73 6.41 -14.24 3.82
C ASN A 73 4.97 -14.44 3.35
N ARG A 74 4.21 -15.33 3.99
CA ARG A 74 2.78 -15.50 3.69
C ARG A 74 1.97 -14.24 3.97
N ALA A 75 2.19 -13.56 5.10
CA ALA A 75 1.51 -12.30 5.40
C ALA A 75 1.87 -11.20 4.37
N MET A 76 3.13 -11.15 3.93
CA MET A 76 3.55 -10.26 2.85
C MET A 76 2.90 -10.64 1.52
N ASP A 77 2.77 -11.91 1.20
CA ASP A 77 2.14 -12.37 -0.04
C ASP A 77 0.64 -12.10 -0.05
N GLU A 78 -0.04 -12.26 1.09
CA GLU A 78 -1.44 -11.87 1.28
C GLU A 78 -1.61 -10.35 1.08
N THR A 79 -0.68 -9.54 1.60
CA THR A 79 -0.66 -8.09 1.37
C THR A 79 -0.38 -7.77 -0.11
N LYS A 80 0.55 -8.49 -0.74
CA LYS A 80 0.86 -8.33 -2.16
C LYS A 80 -0.34 -8.67 -3.05
N ALA A 81 -1.13 -9.67 -2.67
CA ALA A 81 -2.34 -10.08 -3.37
C ALA A 81 -3.46 -9.01 -3.33
N MET A 82 -3.37 -8.02 -2.45
CA MET A 82 -4.31 -6.89 -2.38
C MET A 82 -3.99 -5.78 -3.39
N PHE A 83 -2.72 -5.60 -3.82
CA PHE A 83 -2.37 -4.54 -4.79
C PHE A 83 -3.09 -4.64 -6.13
N PRO A 84 -3.30 -5.82 -6.75
CA PRO A 84 -4.06 -5.91 -7.98
C PRO A 84 -5.46 -5.30 -7.85
N GLN A 85 -6.14 -5.55 -6.73
CA GLN A 85 -7.47 -5.00 -6.48
C GLN A 85 -7.41 -3.47 -6.27
N LEU A 86 -6.40 -2.99 -5.55
CA LEU A 86 -6.21 -1.56 -5.32
C LEU A 86 -5.86 -0.80 -6.60
N ARG A 87 -4.98 -1.36 -7.44
CA ARG A 87 -4.64 -0.83 -8.77
C ARG A 87 -5.84 -0.77 -9.69
N ASN A 88 -6.67 -1.81 -9.72
CA ASN A 88 -7.91 -1.79 -10.48
C ASN A 88 -8.83 -0.65 -10.01
N ARG A 89 -8.98 -0.45 -8.69
CA ARG A 89 -9.77 0.68 -8.14
C ARG A 89 -9.19 2.05 -8.51
N ILE A 90 -7.87 2.18 -8.53
CA ILE A 90 -7.19 3.42 -8.98
C ILE A 90 -7.48 3.66 -10.46
N GLN A 91 -7.36 2.64 -11.31
CA GLN A 91 -7.65 2.74 -12.74
C GLN A 91 -9.12 3.11 -13.01
N GLU A 92 -10.06 2.48 -12.32
CA GLU A 92 -11.48 2.83 -12.43
C GLU A 92 -11.77 4.28 -11.97
N SER A 93 -11.11 4.72 -10.90
CA SER A 93 -11.26 6.09 -10.39
C SER A 93 -10.63 7.12 -11.33
N LEU A 94 -9.51 6.78 -11.97
CA LEU A 94 -8.90 7.58 -13.02
C LEU A 94 -9.81 7.70 -14.24
N ALA A 95 -10.43 6.60 -14.69
CA ALA A 95 -11.39 6.64 -15.79
C ALA A 95 -12.59 7.55 -15.49
N LYS A 96 -13.10 7.50 -14.24
CA LYS A 96 -14.16 8.41 -13.78
C LYS A 96 -13.70 9.87 -13.74
N LEU A 97 -12.47 10.13 -13.28
CA LEU A 97 -11.90 11.46 -13.24
C LEU A 97 -11.67 12.04 -14.64
N GLU A 98 -11.17 11.23 -15.58
CA GLU A 98 -10.99 11.60 -16.98
C GLU A 98 -12.33 11.86 -17.69
N HIS A 99 -13.37 11.07 -17.39
CA HIS A 99 -14.73 11.35 -17.88
C HIS A 99 -15.25 12.69 -17.34
N GLN A 100 -15.09 12.96 -16.04
CA GLN A 100 -15.50 14.23 -15.43
C GLN A 100 -14.74 15.43 -16.01
N LEU A 101 -13.47 15.26 -16.39
CA LEU A 101 -12.67 16.29 -17.05
C LEU A 101 -13.18 16.67 -18.46
N SER A 102 -14.00 15.83 -19.10
CA SER A 102 -14.65 16.14 -20.37
C SER A 102 -15.90 17.01 -20.23
N GLU A 103 -16.46 17.09 -19.01
CA GLU A 103 -17.61 17.94 -18.70
C GLU A 103 -17.22 19.38 -18.34
N GLN A 104 -18.20 20.27 -18.33
CA GLN A 104 -17.99 21.68 -18.04
C GLN A 104 -17.76 21.89 -16.54
N ASN A 105 -16.50 22.10 -16.15
CA ASN A 105 -16.09 22.32 -14.75
C ASN A 105 -15.34 23.64 -14.60
N SER A 106 -15.16 24.08 -13.35
CA SER A 106 -14.37 25.28 -13.04
C SER A 106 -12.89 25.08 -13.43
N PRO A 107 -12.22 26.09 -14.01
CA PRO A 107 -10.81 25.98 -14.40
C PRO A 107 -9.87 25.62 -13.23
N GLU A 108 -10.20 26.03 -12.01
CA GLU A 108 -9.43 25.67 -10.81
C GLU A 108 -9.53 24.17 -10.49
N GLU A 109 -10.73 23.59 -10.59
CA GLU A 109 -10.95 22.17 -10.34
C GLU A 109 -10.32 21.31 -11.43
N VAL A 110 -10.40 21.75 -12.69
CA VAL A 110 -9.74 21.10 -13.84
C VAL A 110 -8.22 21.05 -13.65
N THR A 111 -7.61 22.11 -13.12
CA THR A 111 -6.16 22.15 -12.86
C THR A 111 -5.78 21.11 -11.80
N LYS A 112 -6.48 21.09 -10.66
CA LYS A 112 -6.24 20.10 -9.59
C LYS A 112 -6.47 18.66 -10.04
N ALA A 113 -7.53 18.43 -10.81
CA ALA A 113 -7.81 17.11 -11.37
C ALA A 113 -6.69 16.62 -12.30
N LYS A 114 -6.14 17.49 -13.15
CA LYS A 114 -4.99 17.14 -14.01
C LYS A 114 -3.73 16.82 -13.22
N GLU A 115 -3.45 17.59 -12.17
CA GLU A 115 -2.34 17.31 -11.25
C GLU A 115 -2.50 15.96 -10.56
N ALA A 116 -3.72 15.66 -10.06
CA ALA A 116 -4.02 14.37 -9.45
C ALA A 116 -3.87 13.20 -10.44
N VAL A 117 -4.30 13.35 -11.69
CA VAL A 117 -4.09 12.35 -12.74
C VAL A 117 -2.61 12.13 -13.01
N ALA A 118 -1.81 13.20 -13.13
CA ALA A 118 -0.37 13.09 -13.35
C ALA A 118 0.34 12.40 -12.18
N SER A 119 0.01 12.80 -10.94
CA SER A 119 0.53 12.20 -9.71
C SER A 119 0.19 10.71 -9.62
N ALA A 120 -1.07 10.34 -9.87
CA ALA A 120 -1.51 8.95 -9.87
C ALA A 120 -0.81 8.10 -10.94
N LYS A 121 -0.64 8.63 -12.16
CA LYS A 121 0.07 7.92 -13.24
C LYS A 121 1.55 7.71 -12.91
N ASN A 122 2.19 8.68 -12.26
CA ASN A 122 3.57 8.54 -11.79
C ASN A 122 3.66 7.51 -10.67
N ALA A 123 2.78 7.57 -9.67
CA ALA A 123 2.75 6.60 -8.57
C ALA A 123 2.60 5.15 -9.08
N ILE A 124 1.64 4.90 -9.98
CA ILE A 124 1.45 3.57 -10.58
C ILE A 124 2.70 3.11 -11.33
N LYS A 125 3.42 4.03 -12.00
CA LYS A 125 4.65 3.70 -12.75
C LYS A 125 5.83 3.41 -11.83
N GLU A 126 5.94 4.10 -10.70
CA GLU A 126 7.00 3.87 -9.70
C GLU A 126 6.77 2.57 -8.92
N THR A 127 5.52 2.13 -8.78
CA THR A 127 5.16 0.93 -8.03
C THR A 127 4.97 -0.32 -8.90
N SER A 128 4.85 -0.19 -10.23
CA SER A 128 4.72 -1.32 -11.19
C SER A 128 6.06 -1.93 -11.57
#